data_AF-A0AAJ6QRC0-F1
#
_entry.id   AF-A0AAJ6QRC0-F1
#
_cell.length_a   1.000
_cell.length_b   1.000
_cell.length_c   1.000
_cell.angle_alpha   90.00
_cell.angle_beta   90.00
_cell.angle_gamma   90.00
#
_symmetry.space_group_name_H-M   'P 1'
#
loop_
_entity.id
_entity.type
_entity.pdbx_description
1 polymer ?
#
loop_
_entity_poly.entity_id
_entity_poly.type
_entity_poly.pdbx_seq_one_letter_code
_entity_poly.pdbx_strand_id
1 'polypeptide(L)'
;MRVSSTPVILACFEIISHFKLFECSDNLSPRVFIAASPGVPRGNFDLRKIFGCPENDSSVRYVEIRWYNIHQNVSLALYDREPKDDDVSNHLLRISPLDHTSGYFLTRYLLPKVELNGTENLSEKCMFYWVAVLDRRSRISSYDCFRGFPFWMKKSRKYLENVQVRHAFIPGTHNSGTYNYYVPHRSHSRVTQFVECQDESVFNQLFFGARYFELRASFSPKRRQNRGGSPSECGIDGKACDGTEFWSYHGSFVTLGSLKQIAMDIRDFLDSTEEIVLIDLHKFKIKGNWFWTITLHLELWKLLVDILGRHMSPFSPELTFGEMWKSNRRLIVSSIYPMQNLTKCLWPSPTHLWPNTEDFSQLELFFDQRLCSEVAKSSGITVTKGQLTPRPGLRLMRNIFRNQGGVRYFSPEINRRIDRMFFGKWACANVVAVDYLLSSDVVRIAIIVNEMRARNSTIPGRPYSTENLQDFSRFRPKYWRARDEL
;
A
#
# COMPACT_ATOMS: atom_id res chain seq x y z
N MET A 1 -2.52 24.58 -69.84
CA MET A 1 -1.08 24.95 -69.85
C MET A 1 -0.47 24.41 -68.57
N ARG A 2 0.28 23.28 -68.65
CA ARG A 2 1.75 23.19 -68.44
C ARG A 2 2.18 23.73 -67.07
N VAL A 3 2.38 22.89 -66.04
CA VAL A 3 3.54 22.01 -65.74
C VAL A 3 4.85 22.79 -65.53
N SER A 4 5.40 22.69 -64.31
CA SER A 4 6.84 22.66 -63.98
C SER A 4 7.00 22.48 -62.45
N SER A 5 7.09 21.25 -61.91
CA SER A 5 8.30 20.41 -61.73
C SER A 5 9.32 20.93 -60.70
N THR A 6 9.44 20.17 -59.60
CA THR A 6 10.50 20.13 -58.57
C THR A 6 11.88 19.71 -59.16
N PRO A 7 13.02 19.95 -58.45
CA PRO A 7 13.59 18.96 -57.51
C PRO A 7 14.24 19.57 -56.23
N VAL A 8 13.96 19.05 -55.03
CA VAL A 8 14.76 18.12 -54.16
C VAL A 8 16.19 18.59 -53.78
N ILE A 9 16.43 18.65 -52.44
CA ILE A 9 17.60 18.19 -51.65
C ILE A 9 18.24 19.25 -50.70
N LEU A 10 18.35 18.84 -49.42
CA LEU A 10 19.25 19.29 -48.32
C LEU A 10 18.95 20.58 -47.53
N ALA A 11 18.20 20.43 -46.44
CA ALA A 11 18.70 20.74 -45.08
C ALA A 11 17.73 20.16 -44.03
N CYS A 12 17.96 18.89 -43.68
CA CYS A 12 17.66 18.40 -42.33
C CYS A 12 18.70 18.98 -41.36
N PHE A 13 18.30 19.00 -40.09
CA PHE A 13 19.05 19.28 -38.86
C PHE A 13 18.78 20.63 -38.21
N GLU A 14 18.43 20.52 -36.92
CA GLU A 14 18.26 21.56 -35.92
C GLU A 14 16.86 22.20 -35.85
N ILE A 15 15.96 21.53 -35.13
CA ILE A 15 15.25 22.00 -33.93
C ILE A 15 14.39 20.82 -33.43
N ILE A 16 15.06 19.78 -32.91
CA ILE A 16 14.47 18.78 -32.02
C ILE A 16 15.51 18.51 -30.94
N SER A 17 15.57 19.37 -29.94
CA SER A 17 16.14 19.01 -28.64
C SER A 17 15.56 19.97 -27.60
N HIS A 18 15.30 19.47 -26.39
CA HIS A 18 14.78 20.17 -25.20
C HIS A 18 13.33 19.88 -24.76
N PHE A 19 12.83 18.68 -25.07
CA PHE A 19 11.84 18.02 -24.22
C PHE A 19 12.34 16.61 -23.88
N LYS A 20 13.06 16.48 -22.76
CA LYS A 20 13.21 15.18 -22.09
C LYS A 20 12.00 15.04 -21.17
N LEU A 21 10.98 14.35 -21.68
CA LEU A 21 9.99 13.63 -20.90
C LEU A 21 10.72 12.89 -19.75
N PHE A 22 10.03 12.67 -18.63
CA PHE A 22 10.41 11.60 -17.71
C PHE A 22 10.30 10.25 -18.46
N GLU A 23 11.26 9.94 -19.31
CA GLU A 23 11.62 8.57 -19.63
C GLU A 23 12.11 7.99 -18.31
N CYS A 24 11.20 7.38 -17.54
CA CYS A 24 11.60 6.37 -16.57
C CYS A 24 12.38 5.34 -17.38
N SER A 25 13.70 5.41 -17.24
CA SER A 25 14.65 4.67 -18.04
C SER A 25 14.25 3.20 -18.17
N ASP A 26 14.23 2.71 -19.41
CA ASP A 26 14.26 1.28 -19.72
C ASP A 26 15.51 0.56 -19.15
N ASN A 27 16.45 1.28 -18.49
CA ASN A 27 17.62 0.72 -17.78
C ASN A 27 17.37 0.44 -16.30
N LEU A 28 16.13 0.14 -15.88
CA LEU A 28 15.90 -0.39 -14.54
C LEU A 28 16.36 -1.85 -14.50
N SER A 29 17.34 -2.14 -13.64
CA SER A 29 17.97 -3.47 -13.51
C SER A 29 16.90 -4.57 -13.40
N PRO A 30 17.09 -5.72 -14.06
CA PRO A 30 16.17 -6.86 -13.96
C PRO A 30 15.89 -7.21 -12.50
N ARG A 31 14.62 -7.38 -12.12
CA ARG A 31 14.24 -7.75 -10.76
C ARG A 31 13.23 -8.87 -10.72
N VAL A 32 13.37 -9.73 -9.72
CA VAL A 32 12.45 -10.81 -9.40
C VAL A 32 12.11 -10.74 -7.91
N PHE A 33 10.85 -10.99 -7.56
CA PHE A 33 10.37 -10.93 -6.19
C PHE A 33 9.33 -12.02 -5.92
N ILE A 34 9.10 -12.29 -4.63
CA ILE A 34 8.01 -13.13 -4.15
C ILE A 34 6.93 -12.24 -3.52
N ALA A 35 5.71 -12.38 -4.02
CA ALA A 35 4.49 -11.84 -3.45
C ALA A 35 3.58 -13.00 -2.97
N ALA A 36 2.51 -12.67 -2.24
CA ALA A 36 1.53 -13.62 -1.78
C ALA A 36 0.15 -13.27 -2.32
N SER A 37 -0.54 -14.24 -2.93
CA SER A 37 -1.97 -14.07 -3.16
C SER A 37 -2.70 -14.07 -1.80
N PRO A 38 -3.72 -13.23 -1.59
CA PRO A 38 -4.60 -13.39 -0.45
C PRO A 38 -5.38 -14.71 -0.61
N GLY A 39 -5.77 -15.32 0.50
CA GLY A 39 -6.63 -16.52 0.44
C GLY A 39 -7.97 -16.18 -0.21
N VAL A 40 -8.57 -17.05 -1.02
CA VAL A 40 -9.90 -16.81 -1.64
C VAL A 40 -10.82 -18.02 -1.39
N PRO A 41 -12.13 -17.83 -1.08
CA PRO A 41 -13.07 -18.94 -0.93
C PRO A 41 -13.21 -19.81 -2.19
N ARG A 42 -13.10 -21.14 -2.04
CA ARG A 42 -13.18 -22.16 -3.12
C ARG A 42 -14.51 -22.18 -3.91
N GLY A 43 -15.56 -21.52 -3.44
CA GLY A 43 -16.93 -21.72 -3.89
C GLY A 43 -17.28 -21.39 -5.35
N ASN A 44 -16.36 -20.87 -6.16
CA ASN A 44 -16.58 -20.63 -7.60
C ASN A 44 -15.28 -20.52 -8.43
N PHE A 45 -14.15 -20.97 -7.89
CA PHE A 45 -12.89 -20.98 -8.63
C PHE A 45 -12.82 -22.29 -9.42
N ASP A 46 -12.90 -22.22 -10.75
CA ASP A 46 -12.61 -23.37 -11.61
C ASP A 46 -11.09 -23.60 -11.64
N LEU A 47 -10.53 -24.04 -10.50
CA LEU A 47 -9.11 -24.38 -10.35
C LEU A 47 -8.71 -25.54 -11.27
N ARG A 48 -9.68 -26.30 -11.83
CA ARG A 48 -9.41 -27.31 -12.85
C ARG A 48 -8.94 -26.68 -14.16
N LYS A 49 -9.37 -25.45 -14.50
CA LYS A 49 -8.89 -24.72 -15.68
C LYS A 49 -7.48 -24.14 -15.52
N ILE A 50 -7.00 -23.92 -14.30
CA ILE A 50 -5.70 -23.28 -14.05
C ILE A 50 -4.63 -24.30 -13.60
N PHE A 51 -4.97 -25.27 -12.76
CA PHE A 51 -3.95 -26.12 -12.12
C PHE A 51 -4.26 -27.62 -12.07
N GLY A 52 -5.44 -28.10 -12.47
CA GLY A 52 -5.73 -29.54 -12.52
C GLY A 52 -5.37 -30.34 -11.25
N CYS A 53 -5.43 -29.72 -10.05
CA CYS A 53 -4.92 -30.31 -8.81
C CYS A 53 -6.02 -30.96 -7.94
N PRO A 54 -5.70 -32.02 -7.16
CA PRO A 54 -6.63 -32.76 -6.31
C PRO A 54 -6.95 -32.07 -4.96
N GLU A 55 -7.95 -32.63 -4.27
CA GLU A 55 -8.89 -31.94 -3.36
C GLU A 55 -8.40 -31.52 -1.95
N ASN A 56 -7.21 -31.89 -1.49
CA ASN A 56 -6.79 -31.62 -0.11
C ASN A 56 -5.68 -30.57 -0.03
N ASP A 57 -6.04 -29.29 0.22
CA ASP A 57 -5.16 -28.45 1.05
C ASP A 57 -5.88 -27.22 1.62
N SER A 58 -5.64 -27.03 2.91
CA SER A 58 -6.16 -26.00 3.78
C SER A 58 -5.20 -24.82 3.86
N SER A 59 -5.75 -23.62 3.69
CA SER A 59 -5.12 -22.30 3.54
C SER A 59 -4.58 -22.14 2.13
N VAL A 60 -4.96 -21.09 1.40
CA VAL A 60 -4.42 -20.93 0.05
C VAL A 60 -4.05 -19.50 -0.24
N ARG A 61 -3.09 -19.00 0.55
CA ARG A 61 -2.17 -17.98 0.06
C ARG A 61 -1.12 -18.69 -0.78
N TYR A 62 -1.10 -18.39 -2.06
CA TYR A 62 -0.12 -18.98 -2.96
C TYR A 62 1.07 -18.04 -3.11
N VAL A 63 2.25 -18.65 -3.25
CA VAL A 63 3.46 -17.95 -3.66
C VAL A 63 3.25 -17.46 -5.09
N GLU A 64 3.49 -16.17 -5.30
CA GLU A 64 3.49 -15.55 -6.62
C GLU A 64 4.88 -15.04 -6.95
N ILE A 65 5.41 -15.49 -8.08
CA ILE A 65 6.67 -14.99 -8.63
C ILE A 65 6.34 -13.78 -9.48
N ARG A 66 7.03 -12.65 -9.25
CA ARG A 66 6.87 -11.42 -10.03
C ARG A 66 8.20 -10.97 -10.59
N TRP A 67 8.16 -10.37 -11.77
CA TRP A 67 9.37 -9.82 -12.35
C TRP A 67 9.13 -8.56 -13.17
N TYR A 68 10.19 -7.75 -13.22
CA TYR A 68 10.25 -6.48 -13.93
C TYR A 68 11.53 -6.47 -14.76
N ASN A 69 11.42 -6.07 -16.03
CA ASN A 69 12.55 -5.89 -16.96
C ASN A 69 13.48 -7.11 -17.07
N ILE A 70 12.91 -8.32 -16.98
CA ILE A 70 13.65 -9.57 -17.20
C ILE A 70 13.55 -9.96 -18.68
N HIS A 71 14.72 -10.19 -19.31
CA HIS A 71 14.83 -10.55 -20.72
C HIS A 71 14.19 -11.92 -21.03
N GLN A 72 13.89 -12.11 -22.32
CA GLN A 72 13.22 -13.30 -22.82
C GLN A 72 14.05 -14.59 -22.75
N ASN A 73 15.39 -14.50 -22.65
CA ASN A 73 16.28 -15.66 -22.70
C ASN A 73 16.86 -16.04 -21.33
N VAL A 74 16.07 -15.92 -20.27
CA VAL A 74 16.38 -16.42 -18.94
C VAL A 74 15.24 -17.31 -18.44
N SER A 75 15.46 -18.03 -17.35
CA SER A 75 14.38 -18.75 -16.65
C SER A 75 14.31 -18.33 -15.19
N LEU A 76 13.13 -18.40 -14.60
CA LEU A 76 12.94 -18.14 -13.18
C LEU A 76 12.73 -19.46 -12.45
N ALA A 77 13.45 -19.64 -11.33
CA ALA A 77 13.39 -20.86 -10.54
C ALA A 77 13.01 -20.53 -9.09
N LEU A 78 12.06 -21.29 -8.54
CA LEU A 78 11.62 -21.20 -7.14
C LEU A 78 12.31 -22.27 -6.30
N TYR A 79 12.76 -21.92 -5.11
CA TYR A 79 13.44 -22.81 -4.17
C TYR A 79 12.82 -22.69 -2.77
N ASP A 80 12.90 -23.76 -1.98
CA ASP A 80 12.59 -23.82 -0.54
C ASP A 80 13.83 -23.53 0.35
N ARG A 81 14.95 -23.19 -0.28
CA ARG A 81 16.24 -22.90 0.35
C ARG A 81 16.99 -21.85 -0.47
N GLU A 82 18.04 -21.28 0.10
CA GLU A 82 18.89 -20.35 -0.63
C GLU A 82 19.51 -21.06 -1.87
N PRO A 83 19.34 -20.50 -3.08
CA PRO A 83 19.85 -21.12 -4.29
C PRO A 83 21.37 -20.99 -4.36
N LYS A 84 22.04 -22.05 -4.81
CA LYS A 84 23.50 -22.08 -4.97
C LYS A 84 23.89 -22.54 -6.37
N ASP A 85 24.99 -22.01 -6.90
CA ASP A 85 25.46 -22.32 -8.27
C ASP A 85 25.85 -23.80 -8.45
N ASP A 86 26.22 -24.48 -7.37
CA ASP A 86 26.53 -25.92 -7.36
C ASP A 86 25.30 -26.82 -7.26
N ASP A 87 24.11 -26.27 -6.99
CA ASP A 87 22.85 -27.02 -6.82
C ASP A 87 21.65 -26.36 -7.52
N VAL A 88 21.86 -25.78 -8.71
CA VAL A 88 20.81 -25.04 -9.44
C VAL A 88 19.61 -25.92 -9.82
N SER A 89 19.82 -27.23 -10.02
CA SER A 89 18.78 -28.19 -10.40
C SER A 89 17.76 -28.50 -9.31
N ASN A 90 18.07 -28.20 -8.04
CA ASN A 90 17.21 -28.53 -6.89
C ASN A 90 16.15 -27.44 -6.61
N HIS A 91 15.51 -26.98 -7.67
CA HIS A 91 14.37 -26.08 -7.63
C HIS A 91 13.03 -26.82 -7.46
N LEU A 92 12.06 -26.16 -6.85
CA LEU A 92 10.66 -26.59 -6.73
C LEU A 92 9.87 -26.43 -8.04
N LEU A 93 10.23 -25.41 -8.83
CA LEU A 93 9.55 -25.02 -10.05
C LEU A 93 10.52 -24.18 -10.91
N ARG A 94 10.44 -24.36 -12.22
CA ARG A 94 11.04 -23.49 -13.23
C ARG A 94 9.96 -22.96 -14.16
N ILE A 95 10.05 -21.68 -14.52
CA ILE A 95 9.20 -21.07 -15.52
C ILE A 95 10.03 -20.26 -16.51
N SER A 96 9.50 -20.10 -17.72
CA SER A 96 10.03 -19.16 -18.70
C SER A 96 9.22 -17.86 -18.65
N PRO A 97 9.85 -16.68 -18.48
CA PRO A 97 9.17 -15.39 -18.61
C PRO A 97 8.43 -15.21 -19.95
N LEU A 98 8.89 -15.89 -21.01
CA LEU A 98 8.26 -15.88 -22.33
C LEU A 98 6.83 -16.43 -22.32
N ASP A 99 6.57 -17.45 -21.50
CA ASP A 99 5.26 -18.09 -21.40
C ASP A 99 4.27 -17.23 -20.59
N HIS A 100 4.77 -16.15 -19.95
CA HIS A 100 4.05 -15.34 -18.98
C HIS A 100 4.32 -13.84 -19.21
N THR A 101 3.92 -13.32 -20.37
CA THR A 101 4.13 -11.91 -20.77
C THR A 101 3.52 -10.88 -19.83
N SER A 102 2.57 -11.29 -18.98
CA SER A 102 2.01 -10.46 -17.91
C SER A 102 3.00 -10.19 -16.77
N GLY A 103 4.18 -10.80 -16.77
CA GLY A 103 5.29 -10.65 -15.82
C GLY A 103 4.99 -11.03 -14.37
N TYR A 104 4.16 -12.05 -14.21
CA TYR A 104 3.94 -12.75 -12.94
C TYR A 104 3.59 -14.21 -13.23
N PHE A 105 3.76 -15.05 -12.22
CA PHE A 105 3.32 -16.44 -12.23
C PHE A 105 2.82 -16.86 -10.85
N LEU A 106 1.56 -17.29 -10.78
CA LEU A 106 0.98 -17.84 -9.55
C LEU A 106 1.34 -19.32 -9.45
N THR A 107 2.00 -19.70 -8.36
CA THR A 107 2.45 -21.09 -8.18
C THR A 107 1.39 -21.92 -7.44
N ARG A 108 1.61 -23.25 -7.37
CA ARG A 108 0.83 -24.14 -6.51
C ARG A 108 1.31 -24.18 -5.06
N TYR A 109 2.44 -23.54 -4.75
CA TYR A 109 3.06 -23.62 -3.43
C TYR A 109 2.40 -22.63 -2.49
N LEU A 110 2.11 -23.08 -1.27
CA LEU A 110 1.48 -22.27 -0.24
C LEU A 110 2.52 -21.43 0.48
N LEU A 111 2.16 -20.19 0.80
CA LEU A 111 2.95 -19.33 1.67
C LEU A 111 2.41 -19.43 3.11
N PRO A 112 3.20 -19.97 4.06
CA PRO A 112 2.80 -20.02 5.46
C PRO A 112 2.55 -18.63 6.04
N LYS A 113 1.61 -18.54 7.00
CA LYS A 113 1.39 -17.32 7.76
C LYS A 113 2.58 -17.08 8.69
N VAL A 114 3.11 -15.85 8.66
CA VAL A 114 4.08 -15.39 9.65
C VAL A 114 3.31 -14.84 10.84
N GLU A 115 3.42 -15.48 12.00
CA GLU A 115 2.84 -14.97 13.25
C GLU A 115 3.94 -14.32 14.08
N LEU A 116 3.84 -13.00 14.24
CA LEU A 116 4.74 -12.23 15.07
C LEU A 116 4.06 -11.92 16.40
N ASN A 117 4.67 -12.40 17.48
CA ASN A 117 4.26 -12.10 18.84
C ASN A 117 5.19 -11.02 19.41
N GLY A 118 4.99 -9.78 18.98
CA GLY A 118 5.81 -8.65 19.42
C GLY A 118 7.18 -8.57 18.74
N THR A 119 8.12 -7.89 19.39
CA THR A 119 9.32 -7.32 18.75
C THR A 119 10.53 -8.26 18.70
N GLU A 120 10.50 -9.35 19.45
CA GLU A 120 11.58 -10.35 19.51
C GLU A 120 11.87 -11.01 18.15
N ASN A 121 10.89 -10.99 17.24
CA ASN A 121 10.98 -11.62 15.92
C ASN A 121 11.19 -10.62 14.76
N LEU A 122 11.50 -9.35 15.04
CA LEU A 122 11.84 -8.40 13.98
C LEU A 122 13.15 -8.79 13.30
N SER A 123 13.05 -9.30 12.08
CA SER A 123 14.17 -9.87 11.31
C SER A 123 13.96 -9.62 9.83
N GLU A 124 15.07 -9.53 9.09
CA GLU A 124 15.09 -9.46 7.62
C GLU A 124 15.62 -10.77 6.99
N LYS A 125 15.75 -11.83 7.79
CA LYS A 125 16.13 -13.15 7.29
C LYS A 125 15.10 -13.63 6.27
N CYS A 126 15.59 -14.31 5.24
CA CYS A 126 14.75 -15.00 4.28
C CYS A 126 13.90 -16.09 4.96
N MET A 127 12.65 -16.23 4.52
CA MET A 127 11.69 -17.18 5.06
C MET A 127 11.03 -17.95 3.91
N PHE A 128 10.89 -19.26 4.11
CA PHE A 128 10.15 -20.22 3.27
C PHE A 128 10.65 -20.41 1.84
N TYR A 129 10.74 -19.34 1.04
CA TYR A 129 10.99 -19.43 -0.39
C TYR A 129 11.98 -18.39 -0.91
N TRP A 130 12.72 -18.82 -1.92
CA TRP A 130 13.65 -18.02 -2.72
C TRP A 130 13.26 -18.12 -4.18
N VAL A 131 13.60 -17.08 -4.93
CA VAL A 131 13.43 -17.07 -6.38
C VAL A 131 14.72 -16.60 -7.03
N ALA A 132 15.19 -17.33 -8.04
CA ALA A 132 16.40 -17.02 -8.78
C ALA A 132 16.10 -16.77 -10.26
N VAL A 133 16.87 -15.86 -10.85
CA VAL A 133 16.98 -15.67 -12.29
C VAL A 133 18.16 -16.49 -12.78
N LEU A 134 17.91 -17.47 -13.63
CA LEU A 134 18.93 -18.32 -14.22
C LEU A 134 19.23 -17.87 -15.65
N ASP A 135 20.51 -17.68 -15.95
CA ASP A 135 20.97 -17.34 -17.30
C ASP A 135 20.82 -18.52 -18.28
N ARG A 136 21.19 -18.32 -19.56
CA ARG A 136 21.12 -19.36 -20.60
C ARG A 136 21.98 -20.59 -20.30
N ARG A 137 22.96 -20.47 -19.42
CA ARG A 137 23.85 -21.57 -18.98
C ARG A 137 23.39 -22.16 -17.64
N SER A 138 22.18 -21.84 -17.19
CA SER A 138 21.65 -22.27 -15.89
C SER A 138 22.53 -21.83 -14.72
N ARG A 139 23.14 -20.64 -14.79
CA ARG A 139 23.84 -20.03 -13.64
C ARG A 139 22.97 -18.99 -12.98
N ILE A 140 23.11 -18.80 -11.67
CA ILE A 140 22.34 -17.80 -10.94
C ILE A 140 22.86 -16.41 -11.29
N SER A 141 22.03 -15.63 -11.99
CA SER A 141 22.34 -14.22 -12.31
C SER A 141 21.98 -13.30 -11.14
N SER A 142 20.87 -13.59 -10.47
CA SER A 142 20.38 -12.85 -9.31
C SER A 142 19.34 -13.68 -8.58
N TYR A 143 19.14 -13.45 -7.28
CA TYR A 143 18.05 -14.08 -6.54
C TYR A 143 17.48 -13.12 -5.49
N ASP A 144 16.28 -13.44 -5.03
CA ASP A 144 15.62 -12.78 -3.90
C ASP A 144 14.85 -13.82 -3.08
N CYS A 145 14.28 -13.40 -1.95
CA CYS A 145 13.52 -14.27 -1.07
C CYS A 145 12.33 -13.54 -0.46
N PHE A 146 11.38 -14.32 0.05
CA PHE A 146 10.32 -13.78 0.89
C PHE A 146 10.89 -13.41 2.26
N ARG A 147 10.69 -12.16 2.70
CA ARG A 147 11.19 -11.63 3.97
C ARG A 147 10.38 -10.40 4.43
N GLY A 148 10.54 -10.02 5.69
CA GLY A 148 10.11 -8.72 6.21
C GLY A 148 11.04 -7.58 5.81
N PHE A 149 10.55 -6.35 5.98
CA PHE A 149 11.28 -5.09 5.82
C PHE A 149 11.13 -4.18 7.06
N PRO A 150 11.37 -4.66 8.30
CA PRO A 150 11.16 -3.86 9.49
C PRO A 150 12.14 -2.70 9.67
N PHE A 151 13.26 -2.65 8.92
CA PHE A 151 14.33 -1.63 9.11
C PHE A 151 14.66 -0.85 7.83
N TRP A 152 13.77 -0.82 6.84
CA TRP A 152 14.11 -0.30 5.51
C TRP A 152 14.37 1.20 5.50
N MET A 153 13.65 2.02 6.28
CA MET A 153 13.88 3.46 6.31
C MET A 153 15.23 3.79 6.96
N LYS A 154 15.58 3.12 8.07
CA LYS A 154 16.88 3.24 8.73
C LYS A 154 18.02 2.85 7.78
N LYS A 155 17.88 1.75 7.05
CA LYS A 155 18.89 1.33 6.05
C LYS A 155 19.01 2.32 4.88
N SER A 156 17.91 2.94 4.51
CA SER A 156 17.84 3.99 3.48
C SER A 156 18.09 5.40 4.02
N ARG A 157 18.62 5.54 5.25
CA ARG A 157 18.81 6.84 5.91
C ARG A 157 19.57 7.86 5.06
N LYS A 158 20.67 7.45 4.43
CA LYS A 158 21.45 8.30 3.50
C LYS A 158 20.65 8.85 2.30
N TYR A 159 19.53 8.22 1.96
CA TYR A 159 18.65 8.64 0.85
C TYR A 159 17.44 9.44 1.34
N LEU A 160 17.12 9.37 2.63
CA LEU A 160 15.89 9.94 3.20
C LEU A 160 16.14 11.10 4.15
N GLU A 161 17.31 11.20 4.79
CA GLU A 161 17.55 12.14 5.90
C GLU A 161 17.26 13.60 5.54
N ASN A 162 17.59 14.01 4.31
CA ASN A 162 17.38 15.37 3.81
C ASN A 162 16.07 15.52 3.02
N VAL A 163 15.26 14.45 2.95
CA VAL A 163 13.98 14.45 2.24
C VAL A 163 12.90 14.89 3.21
N GLN A 164 12.04 15.80 2.77
CA GLN A 164 10.83 16.14 3.53
C GLN A 164 9.85 14.97 3.46
N VAL A 165 9.11 14.70 4.54
CA VAL A 165 8.11 13.61 4.56
C VAL A 165 7.11 13.75 3.41
N ARG A 166 6.77 14.99 3.03
CA ARG A 166 5.87 15.27 1.91
C ARG A 166 6.42 14.92 0.50
N HIS A 167 7.72 14.64 0.38
CA HIS A 167 8.41 14.35 -0.88
C HIS A 167 8.96 12.92 -0.99
N ALA A 168 8.83 12.10 0.06
CA ALA A 168 9.22 10.69 0.00
C ALA A 168 8.12 9.82 -0.61
N PHE A 169 8.50 8.69 -1.19
CA PHE A 169 7.57 7.61 -1.52
C PHE A 169 7.37 6.72 -0.30
N ILE A 170 6.16 6.65 0.26
CA ILE A 170 5.87 5.95 1.51
C ILE A 170 4.83 4.84 1.25
N PRO A 171 5.16 3.56 1.50
CA PRO A 171 4.21 2.46 1.34
C PRO A 171 3.23 2.44 2.52
N GLY A 172 1.95 2.24 2.22
CA GLY A 172 0.90 2.21 3.21
C GLY A 172 -0.22 1.24 2.90
N THR A 173 -1.15 1.13 3.84
CA THR A 173 -2.31 0.25 3.71
C THR A 173 -3.60 1.03 3.88
N HIS A 174 -4.57 0.72 3.02
CA HIS A 174 -5.93 1.25 3.12
C HIS A 174 -6.72 0.44 4.16
N ASN A 175 -7.52 1.13 4.98
CA ASN A 175 -8.26 0.55 6.10
C ASN A 175 -7.43 -0.44 6.93
N SER A 176 -6.26 -0.01 7.39
CA SER A 176 -5.23 -0.91 7.91
C SER A 176 -5.69 -1.80 9.06
N GLY A 177 -6.64 -1.32 9.87
CA GLY A 177 -7.22 -2.06 10.99
C GLY A 177 -8.34 -3.04 10.61
N THR A 178 -8.72 -3.15 9.34
CA THR A 178 -9.74 -4.11 8.87
C THR A 178 -9.08 -5.37 8.32
N TYR A 179 -8.30 -6.01 9.20
CA TYR A 179 -7.62 -7.25 8.89
C TYR A 179 -8.38 -8.47 9.40
N ASN A 180 -8.34 -9.54 8.62
CA ASN A 180 -8.73 -10.86 9.08
C ASN A 180 -7.98 -11.88 8.24
N TYR A 181 -7.32 -12.83 8.91
CA TYR A 181 -6.64 -13.89 8.21
C TYR A 181 -7.65 -14.88 7.63
N TYR A 182 -7.56 -15.18 6.34
CA TYR A 182 -8.44 -16.15 5.71
C TYR A 182 -8.21 -17.58 6.25
N VAL A 183 -9.21 -18.13 6.92
CA VAL A 183 -9.23 -19.53 7.39
C VAL A 183 -10.22 -20.34 6.56
N PRO A 184 -9.78 -21.28 5.71
CA PRO A 184 -10.71 -22.12 4.95
C PRO A 184 -11.65 -22.91 5.86
N HIS A 185 -12.84 -23.22 5.36
CA HIS A 185 -13.91 -23.92 6.08
C HIS A 185 -14.49 -23.19 7.31
N ARG A 186 -13.91 -22.06 7.75
CA ARG A 186 -14.66 -21.10 8.58
C ARG A 186 -15.64 -20.34 7.69
N SER A 187 -16.89 -20.27 8.14
CA SER A 187 -17.91 -19.40 7.55
C SER A 187 -17.45 -17.95 7.68
N HIS A 188 -16.81 -17.44 6.62
CA HIS A 188 -16.59 -16.02 6.47
C HIS A 188 -17.92 -15.44 6.06
N SER A 189 -18.48 -14.55 6.87
CA SER A 189 -19.73 -13.88 6.52
C SER A 189 -19.58 -13.20 5.14
N ARG A 190 -20.63 -13.17 4.33
CA ARG A 190 -20.58 -12.47 3.03
C ARG A 190 -20.22 -10.99 3.18
N VAL A 191 -20.51 -10.42 4.36
CA VAL A 191 -20.19 -9.06 4.77
C VAL A 191 -18.68 -8.87 4.98
N THR A 192 -17.99 -9.82 5.63
CA THR A 192 -16.56 -9.69 5.95
C THR A 192 -15.69 -9.63 4.69
N GLN A 193 -16.11 -10.27 3.59
CA GLN A 193 -15.43 -10.21 2.29
C GLN A 193 -15.35 -8.78 1.67
N PHE A 194 -16.20 -7.83 2.09
CA PHE A 194 -16.21 -6.44 1.61
C PHE A 194 -15.69 -5.42 2.64
N VAL A 195 -15.48 -5.87 3.86
CA VAL A 195 -15.05 -5.05 4.99
C VAL A 195 -13.54 -5.20 5.20
N GLU A 196 -13.00 -6.38 4.91
CA GLU A 196 -11.59 -6.70 5.04
C GLU A 196 -10.79 -6.16 3.86
N CYS A 197 -9.86 -5.26 4.18
CA CYS A 197 -8.91 -4.71 3.23
C CYS A 197 -7.51 -5.29 3.43
N GLN A 198 -7.25 -5.95 4.56
CA GLN A 198 -5.94 -6.50 4.89
C GLN A 198 -6.04 -7.93 5.39
N ASP A 199 -4.93 -8.63 5.27
CA ASP A 199 -4.77 -10.04 5.68
C ASP A 199 -3.84 -10.18 6.90
N GLU A 200 -3.10 -9.10 7.17
CA GLU A 200 -2.07 -9.00 8.19
C GLU A 200 -2.52 -8.05 9.30
N SER A 201 -2.19 -8.35 10.55
CA SER A 201 -2.33 -7.38 11.65
C SER A 201 -1.51 -6.12 11.37
N VAL A 202 -1.78 -5.02 12.08
CA VAL A 202 -0.97 -3.80 11.91
C VAL A 202 0.50 -4.05 12.25
N PHE A 203 0.78 -4.85 13.29
CA PHE A 203 2.16 -5.27 13.58
C PHE A 203 2.83 -6.02 12.42
N ASN A 204 2.13 -6.99 11.80
CA ASN A 204 2.66 -7.69 10.63
C ASN A 204 2.81 -6.76 9.42
N GLN A 205 1.90 -5.82 9.20
CA GLN A 205 2.03 -4.82 8.14
C GLN A 205 3.29 -3.95 8.35
N LEU A 206 3.59 -3.54 9.58
CA LEU A 206 4.82 -2.83 9.95
C LEU A 206 6.06 -3.68 9.65
N PHE A 207 6.04 -4.95 10.07
CA PHE A 207 7.12 -5.90 9.78
C PHE A 207 7.36 -6.07 8.28
N PHE A 208 6.30 -6.19 7.48
CA PHE A 208 6.42 -6.30 6.03
C PHE A 208 6.75 -4.98 5.32
N GLY A 209 6.84 -3.87 6.06
CA GLY A 209 7.43 -2.62 5.60
C GLY A 209 6.46 -1.47 5.35
N ALA A 210 5.16 -1.62 5.65
CA ALA A 210 4.23 -0.50 5.61
C ALA A 210 4.60 0.56 6.66
N ARG A 211 4.47 1.83 6.30
CA ARG A 211 4.80 2.99 7.15
C ARG A 211 3.67 4.02 7.22
N TYR A 212 2.63 3.87 6.40
CA TYR A 212 1.40 4.64 6.49
C TYR A 212 0.20 3.75 6.77
N PHE A 213 -0.64 4.16 7.72
CA PHE A 213 -1.82 3.40 8.15
C PHE A 213 -3.08 4.26 8.11
N GLU A 214 -4.00 3.97 7.19
CA GLU A 214 -5.34 4.58 7.19
C GLU A 214 -6.23 3.87 8.21
N LEU A 215 -6.51 4.54 9.33
CA LEU A 215 -7.38 4.04 10.39
C LEU A 215 -8.74 4.73 10.35
N ARG A 216 -9.79 3.93 10.51
CA ARG A 216 -11.15 4.41 10.68
C ARG A 216 -11.65 3.99 12.05
N ALA A 217 -12.09 4.94 12.87
CA ALA A 217 -12.43 4.70 14.26
C ALA A 217 -13.93 4.58 14.47
N SER A 218 -14.34 3.54 15.18
CA SER A 218 -15.72 3.37 15.63
C SER A 218 -15.80 3.09 17.11
N PHE A 219 -16.89 3.55 17.71
CA PHE A 219 -17.29 3.27 19.07
C PHE A 219 -18.60 2.46 19.08
N SER A 220 -18.68 1.44 19.94
CA SER A 220 -19.90 0.68 20.15
C SER A 220 -20.21 0.48 21.63
N PRO A 221 -21.25 1.15 22.17
CA PRO A 221 -21.71 0.94 23.54
C PRO A 221 -22.08 -0.52 23.85
N LYS A 222 -22.56 -1.27 22.84
CA LYS A 222 -23.08 -2.64 22.97
C LYS A 222 -22.01 -3.73 23.03
N ARG A 223 -20.76 -3.50 22.57
CA ARG A 223 -19.69 -4.50 22.79
C ARG A 223 -19.29 -4.62 24.26
N ARG A 224 -19.54 -3.58 25.06
CA ARG A 224 -19.35 -3.57 26.51
C ARG A 224 -20.42 -4.41 27.25
N GLN A 225 -21.64 -4.52 26.71
CA GLN A 225 -22.71 -5.37 27.25
C GLN A 225 -22.34 -6.86 27.24
N ASN A 226 -21.68 -7.36 26.19
CA ASN A 226 -21.25 -8.76 26.11
C ASN A 226 -20.11 -9.12 27.08
N ARG A 227 -19.54 -8.14 27.79
CA ARG A 227 -18.52 -8.31 28.84
C ARG A 227 -19.02 -7.89 30.24
N GLY A 228 -20.34 -7.78 30.43
CA GLY A 228 -20.95 -7.51 31.74
C GLY A 228 -20.91 -6.06 32.22
N GLY A 229 -20.58 -5.09 31.35
CA GLY A 229 -20.65 -3.66 31.68
C GLY A 229 -21.96 -3.02 31.23
N SER A 230 -22.51 -2.10 32.03
CA SER A 230 -23.61 -1.22 31.58
C SER A 230 -23.22 -0.49 30.29
N PRO A 231 -24.15 -0.33 29.32
CA PRO A 231 -23.88 0.45 28.12
C PRO A 231 -23.47 1.87 28.52
N SER A 232 -22.25 2.26 28.18
CA SER A 232 -21.79 3.62 28.43
C SER A 232 -22.56 4.56 27.50
N GLU A 233 -23.37 5.43 28.08
CA GLU A 233 -23.97 6.60 27.43
C GLU A 233 -22.90 7.68 27.15
N CYS A 234 -21.70 7.27 26.75
CA CYS A 234 -20.57 8.15 26.53
C CYS A 234 -20.94 9.24 25.50
N GLY A 235 -20.82 10.50 25.92
CA GLY A 235 -21.14 11.65 25.08
C GLY A 235 -22.63 11.90 24.83
N ILE A 236 -23.52 11.11 25.42
CA ILE A 236 -24.96 11.41 25.48
C ILE A 236 -25.18 12.30 26.72
N ASP A 237 -25.81 13.45 26.55
CA ASP A 237 -26.12 14.41 27.62
C ASP A 237 -24.90 14.81 28.50
N GLY A 238 -23.70 14.89 27.90
CA GLY A 238 -22.48 15.30 28.61
C GLY A 238 -21.84 14.25 29.52
N LYS A 239 -22.29 12.98 29.47
CA LYS A 239 -21.73 11.90 30.28
C LYS A 239 -20.28 11.57 29.92
N ALA A 240 -19.47 11.37 30.96
CA ALA A 240 -18.05 11.02 30.87
C ALA A 240 -17.85 9.69 30.12
N CYS A 241 -16.71 9.60 29.43
CA CYS A 241 -16.40 8.52 28.50
C CYS A 241 -15.23 7.63 28.98
N ASP A 242 -15.02 7.52 30.30
CA ASP A 242 -13.90 6.78 30.85
C ASP A 242 -13.96 5.27 30.51
N GLY A 243 -12.81 4.72 30.13
CA GLY A 243 -12.68 3.34 29.68
C GLY A 243 -13.37 3.04 28.33
N THR A 244 -13.48 4.01 27.44
CA THR A 244 -14.06 3.80 26.11
C THR A 244 -13.18 2.93 25.21
N GLU A 245 -13.74 1.86 24.66
CA GLU A 245 -13.05 1.00 23.68
C GLU A 245 -13.37 1.43 22.24
N PHE A 246 -12.31 1.62 21.45
CA PHE A 246 -12.42 1.97 20.04
C PHE A 246 -11.97 0.83 19.13
N TRP A 247 -12.65 0.69 18.01
CA TRP A 247 -12.47 -0.40 17.06
C TRP A 247 -12.42 0.12 15.62
N SER A 248 -11.70 -0.58 14.76
CA SER A 248 -11.67 -0.29 13.32
C SER A 248 -13.00 -0.64 12.66
N TYR A 249 -13.39 0.10 11.62
CA TYR A 249 -14.62 -0.17 10.87
C TYR A 249 -14.46 0.04 9.35
N HIS A 250 -15.32 -0.62 8.56
CA HIS A 250 -15.49 -0.34 7.14
C HIS A 250 -16.98 -0.29 6.78
N GLY A 251 -17.40 0.78 6.09
CA GLY A 251 -18.81 1.00 5.76
C GLY A 251 -19.70 1.03 7.01
N SER A 252 -20.57 0.03 7.17
CA SER A 252 -21.47 -0.11 8.32
C SER A 252 -21.03 -1.16 9.34
N PHE A 253 -19.83 -1.71 9.20
CA PHE A 253 -19.38 -2.86 9.97
C PHE A 253 -18.16 -2.54 10.81
N VAL A 254 -18.27 -2.78 12.12
CA VAL A 254 -17.15 -2.75 13.07
C VAL A 254 -16.40 -4.07 12.98
N THR A 255 -15.08 -4.00 12.91
CA THR A 255 -14.18 -5.15 12.74
C THR A 255 -13.61 -5.63 14.08
N LEU A 256 -12.63 -6.54 14.02
CA LEU A 256 -11.91 -7.04 15.21
C LEU A 256 -10.67 -6.20 15.54
N GLY A 257 -10.24 -5.27 14.67
CA GLY A 257 -9.10 -4.40 14.95
C GLY A 257 -9.38 -3.45 16.11
N SER A 258 -8.80 -3.70 17.28
CA SER A 258 -8.86 -2.77 18.41
C SER A 258 -7.87 -1.63 18.19
N LEU A 259 -8.31 -0.37 18.28
CA LEU A 259 -7.40 0.77 18.12
C LEU A 259 -6.38 0.86 19.27
N LYS A 260 -6.74 0.38 20.46
CA LYS A 260 -5.80 0.25 21.58
C LYS A 260 -4.68 -0.73 21.25
N GLN A 261 -5.02 -1.91 20.74
CA GLN A 261 -4.02 -2.90 20.34
C GLN A 261 -3.17 -2.37 19.19
N ILE A 262 -3.79 -1.76 18.17
CA ILE A 262 -3.06 -1.15 17.05
C ILE A 262 -2.07 -0.07 17.53
N ALA A 263 -2.47 0.78 18.50
CA ALA A 263 -1.57 1.75 19.09
C ALA A 263 -0.41 1.09 19.86
N MET A 264 -0.67 0.00 20.58
CA MET A 264 0.38 -0.78 21.25
C MET A 264 1.34 -1.41 20.24
N ASP A 265 0.84 -2.03 19.17
CA ASP A 265 1.65 -2.61 18.09
C ASP A 265 2.58 -1.56 17.47
N ILE A 266 2.06 -0.35 17.19
CA ILE A 266 2.85 0.76 16.64
C ILE A 266 3.90 1.25 17.66
N ARG A 267 3.53 1.37 18.93
CA ARG A 267 4.47 1.75 20.00
C ARG A 267 5.62 0.75 20.08
N ASP A 268 5.31 -0.53 20.16
CA ASP A 268 6.31 -1.60 20.34
C ASP A 268 7.26 -1.65 19.13
N PHE A 269 6.73 -1.45 17.93
CA PHE A 269 7.54 -1.32 16.71
C PHE A 269 8.43 -0.07 16.73
N LEU A 270 7.90 1.10 17.11
CA LEU A 270 8.70 2.32 17.22
C LEU A 270 9.76 2.20 18.31
N ASP A 271 9.47 1.53 19.42
CA ASP A 271 10.40 1.30 20.52
C ASP A 271 11.57 0.40 20.11
N SER A 272 11.33 -0.52 19.17
CA SER A 272 12.30 -1.54 18.76
C SER A 272 13.03 -1.20 17.46
N THR A 273 12.70 -0.08 16.84
CA THR A 273 13.26 0.33 15.54
C THR A 273 13.61 1.82 15.53
N GLU A 274 14.28 2.29 14.48
CA GLU A 274 14.40 3.72 14.17
C GLU A 274 13.49 4.12 13.01
N GLU A 275 12.44 3.36 12.75
CA GLU A 275 11.54 3.65 11.63
C GLU A 275 10.59 4.80 11.97
N ILE A 276 10.00 5.38 10.93
CA ILE A 276 9.04 6.48 11.02
C ILE A 276 7.67 6.00 10.54
N VAL A 277 6.63 6.26 11.33
CA VAL A 277 5.26 5.80 11.06
C VAL A 277 4.31 6.98 10.90
N LEU A 278 3.36 6.87 9.98
CA LEU A 278 2.29 7.82 9.72
C LEU A 278 0.95 7.13 10.00
N ILE A 279 0.14 7.71 10.88
CA ILE A 279 -1.24 7.29 11.14
C ILE A 279 -2.17 8.35 10.60
N ASP A 280 -3.13 7.94 9.77
CA ASP A 280 -4.22 8.79 9.32
C ASP A 280 -5.55 8.35 9.91
N LEU A 281 -6.11 9.16 10.81
CA LEU A 281 -7.46 8.99 11.35
C LEU A 281 -8.48 9.54 10.34
N HIS A 282 -8.79 8.71 9.34
CA HIS A 282 -9.48 9.15 8.13
C HIS A 282 -10.98 9.34 8.29
N LYS A 283 -11.65 8.47 9.07
CA LYS A 283 -13.10 8.53 9.28
C LYS A 283 -13.51 8.04 10.66
N PHE A 284 -14.64 8.56 11.13
CA PHE A 284 -15.20 8.28 12.44
C PHE A 284 -16.67 7.87 12.36
N LYS A 285 -17.10 6.90 13.16
CA LYS A 285 -18.50 6.44 13.17
C LYS A 285 -18.98 5.90 14.52
N ILE A 286 -20.23 6.18 14.87
CA ILE A 286 -20.93 5.48 15.95
C ILE A 286 -21.96 4.52 15.33
N LYS A 287 -22.18 3.36 15.95
CA LYS A 287 -23.25 2.44 15.52
C LYS A 287 -24.63 3.02 15.89
N GLY A 288 -25.56 3.06 14.94
CA GLY A 288 -26.94 3.53 15.14
C GLY A 288 -27.15 4.96 14.65
N ASN A 289 -28.13 5.67 15.21
CA ASN A 289 -28.50 7.05 14.82
C ASN A 289 -27.66 8.13 15.56
N TRP A 290 -26.45 7.77 16.02
CA TRP A 290 -25.61 8.65 16.83
C TRP A 290 -24.49 9.26 15.99
N PHE A 291 -24.16 10.53 16.26
CA PHE A 291 -23.10 11.26 15.58
C PHE A 291 -21.80 11.22 16.38
N TRP A 292 -20.66 11.16 15.69
CA TRP A 292 -19.36 11.25 16.35
C TRP A 292 -19.20 12.61 17.03
N THR A 293 -18.99 12.60 18.35
CA THR A 293 -18.90 13.81 19.18
C THR A 293 -17.46 14.24 19.40
N ILE A 294 -17.28 15.51 19.78
CA ILE A 294 -15.99 16.04 20.25
C ILE A 294 -15.46 15.26 21.45
N THR A 295 -16.33 14.86 22.38
CA THR A 295 -15.95 14.06 23.58
C THR A 295 -15.37 12.71 23.19
N LEU A 296 -16.00 11.99 22.26
CA LEU A 296 -15.47 10.72 21.75
C LEU A 296 -14.13 10.91 21.04
N HIS A 297 -13.99 12.00 20.30
CA HIS A 297 -12.72 12.32 19.65
C HIS A 297 -11.62 12.61 20.67
N LEU A 298 -11.92 13.36 21.74
CA LEU A 298 -10.98 13.67 22.82
C LEU A 298 -10.54 12.41 23.58
N GLU A 299 -11.45 11.46 23.84
CA GLU A 299 -11.08 10.18 24.45
C GLU A 299 -10.22 9.30 23.54
N LEU A 300 -10.54 9.25 22.24
CA LEU A 300 -9.68 8.56 21.28
C LEU A 300 -8.29 9.21 21.24
N TRP A 301 -8.24 10.54 21.24
CA TRP A 301 -6.99 11.28 21.26
C TRP A 301 -6.20 11.02 22.54
N LYS A 302 -6.85 11.01 23.70
CA LYS A 302 -6.24 10.66 24.99
C LYS A 302 -5.63 9.26 24.96
N LEU A 303 -6.38 8.25 24.49
CA LEU A 303 -5.87 6.89 24.33
C LEU A 303 -4.61 6.85 23.46
N LEU A 304 -4.59 7.58 22.35
CA LEU A 304 -3.43 7.62 21.45
C LEU A 304 -2.25 8.34 22.10
N VAL A 305 -2.47 9.47 22.77
CA VAL A 305 -1.40 10.23 23.46
C VAL A 305 -0.81 9.41 24.60
N ASP A 306 -1.64 8.72 25.39
CA ASP A 306 -1.19 7.89 26.51
C ASP A 306 -0.25 6.76 26.05
N ILE A 307 -0.48 6.19 24.86
CA ILE A 307 0.30 5.07 24.32
C ILE A 307 1.47 5.54 23.45
N LEU A 308 1.24 6.54 22.60
CA LEU A 308 2.13 6.92 21.50
C LEU A 308 2.75 8.31 21.66
N GLY A 309 2.32 9.12 22.63
CA GLY A 309 2.66 10.54 22.73
C GLY A 309 4.16 10.84 22.76
N ARG A 310 4.98 9.92 23.30
CA ARG A 310 6.44 10.07 23.31
C ARG A 310 7.07 10.07 21.91
N HIS A 311 6.43 9.43 20.96
CA HIS A 311 6.91 9.34 19.57
C HIS A 311 6.31 10.39 18.65
N MET A 312 5.21 11.05 19.04
CA MET A 312 4.50 11.98 18.16
C MET A 312 5.33 13.22 17.82
N SER A 313 5.42 13.52 16.53
CA SER A 313 6.05 14.73 16.00
C SER A 313 5.06 15.88 15.92
N PRO A 314 5.43 17.10 16.37
CA PRO A 314 4.64 18.28 16.07
C PRO A 314 4.55 18.50 14.55
N PHE A 315 3.45 19.13 14.13
CA PHE A 315 3.23 19.51 12.74
C PHE A 315 4.30 20.50 12.27
N SER A 316 4.95 20.16 11.17
CA SER A 316 5.81 21.04 10.39
C SER A 316 5.72 20.63 8.92
N PRO A 317 5.33 21.54 8.00
CA PRO A 317 5.15 21.20 6.58
C PRO A 317 6.47 20.82 5.89
N GLU A 318 7.59 21.35 6.39
CA GLU A 318 8.92 21.11 5.84
C GLU A 318 9.68 20.01 6.61
N LEU A 319 9.02 19.28 7.51
CA LEU A 319 9.66 18.26 8.36
C LEU A 319 10.37 17.20 7.51
N THR A 320 11.64 16.97 7.82
CA THR A 320 12.48 15.95 7.20
C THR A 320 12.58 14.67 8.02
N PHE A 321 12.93 13.55 7.38
CA PHE A 321 13.21 12.31 8.12
C PHE A 321 14.40 12.49 9.08
N GLY A 322 15.41 13.27 8.70
CA GLY A 322 16.57 13.59 9.54
C GLY A 322 16.19 14.25 10.86
N GLU A 323 15.27 15.22 10.83
CA GLU A 323 14.75 15.89 12.02
C GLU A 323 13.95 14.93 12.92
N MET A 324 13.14 14.05 12.33
CA MET A 324 12.39 13.03 13.08
C MET A 324 13.32 12.03 13.77
N TRP A 325 14.38 11.58 13.09
CA TRP A 325 15.41 10.73 13.69
C TRP A 325 16.17 11.45 14.80
N LYS A 326 16.60 12.69 14.57
CA LYS A 326 17.37 13.48 15.54
C LYS A 326 16.58 13.77 16.81
N SER A 327 15.29 14.06 16.69
CA SER A 327 14.40 14.35 17.82
C SER A 327 13.81 13.11 18.49
N ASN A 328 13.98 11.93 17.89
CA ASN A 328 13.27 10.69 18.23
C ASN A 328 11.73 10.86 18.26
N ARG A 329 11.19 11.83 17.52
CA ARG A 329 9.75 12.00 17.31
C ARG A 329 9.38 11.39 15.97
N ARG A 330 9.24 10.07 15.96
CA ARG A 330 9.14 9.25 14.75
C ARG A 330 7.72 8.86 14.34
N LEU A 331 6.70 9.48 14.92
CA LEU A 331 5.30 9.23 14.60
C LEU A 331 4.60 10.51 14.14
N ILE A 332 3.96 10.47 12.97
CA ILE A 332 3.01 11.49 12.53
C ILE A 332 1.60 10.95 12.74
N VAL A 333 0.74 11.74 13.38
CA VAL A 333 -0.69 11.42 13.52
C VAL A 333 -1.48 12.54 12.86
N SER A 334 -2.23 12.21 11.81
CA SER A 334 -3.17 13.11 11.14
C SER A 334 -4.62 12.72 11.45
N SER A 335 -5.52 13.69 11.32
CA SER A 335 -6.95 13.45 11.49
C SER A 335 -7.76 14.38 10.60
N ILE A 336 -8.85 13.85 10.03
CA ILE A 336 -9.86 14.66 9.34
C ILE A 336 -10.70 15.49 10.33
N TYR A 337 -10.76 15.08 11.60
CA TYR A 337 -11.50 15.81 12.60
C TYR A 337 -10.71 17.06 13.03
N PRO A 338 -11.32 18.26 13.00
CA PRO A 338 -10.59 19.53 13.10
C PRO A 338 -10.20 19.87 14.56
N MET A 339 -9.26 19.14 15.15
CA MET A 339 -8.74 19.40 16.51
C MET A 339 -7.31 19.97 16.54
N GLN A 340 -6.76 20.38 15.40
CA GLN A 340 -5.36 20.80 15.31
C GLN A 340 -5.05 22.04 16.18
N ASN A 341 -6.07 22.86 16.46
CA ASN A 341 -5.93 24.01 17.37
C ASN A 341 -5.67 23.61 18.83
N LEU A 342 -5.98 22.36 19.21
CA LEU A 342 -5.82 21.86 20.59
C LEU A 342 -4.43 21.28 20.84
N THR A 343 -3.68 20.91 19.79
CA THR A 343 -2.35 20.33 19.94
C THR A 343 -1.54 20.42 18.66
N LYS A 344 -0.27 20.80 18.81
CA LYS A 344 0.69 20.80 17.69
C LYS A 344 1.03 19.38 17.21
N CYS A 345 0.77 18.34 18.01
CA CYS A 345 1.10 16.95 17.66
C CYS A 345 0.04 16.26 16.78
N LEU A 346 -1.02 16.97 16.40
CA LEU A 346 -2.03 16.48 15.46
C LEU A 346 -1.90 17.22 14.13
N TRP A 347 -1.59 16.47 13.08
CA TRP A 347 -1.39 16.99 11.74
C TRP A 347 -2.74 17.18 11.02
N PRO A 348 -2.81 18.11 10.06
CA PRO A 348 -3.93 18.15 9.12
C PRO A 348 -4.08 16.82 8.37
N SER A 349 -5.32 16.48 8.00
CA SER A 349 -5.59 15.31 7.16
C SER A 349 -4.78 15.37 5.86
N PRO A 350 -4.22 14.26 5.39
CA PRO A 350 -3.61 14.20 4.08
C PRO A 350 -4.63 14.46 2.97
N THR A 351 -4.16 14.91 1.81
CA THR A 351 -5.01 15.03 0.62
C THR A 351 -5.11 13.69 -0.06
N HIS A 352 -6.32 13.13 -0.13
CA HIS A 352 -6.55 11.78 -0.65
C HIS A 352 -6.84 11.84 -2.16
N LEU A 353 -5.94 11.27 -2.95
CA LEU A 353 -6.09 11.09 -4.39
C LEU A 353 -6.78 9.75 -4.64
N TRP A 354 -8.10 9.80 -4.76
CA TRP A 354 -8.93 8.61 -4.87
C TRP A 354 -10.07 8.81 -5.88
N PRO A 355 -10.05 8.09 -7.02
CA PRO A 355 -11.09 8.22 -8.05
C PRO A 355 -12.43 7.58 -7.66
N ASN A 356 -12.47 6.79 -6.58
CA ASN A 356 -13.68 6.09 -6.11
C ASN A 356 -14.44 5.37 -7.25
N THR A 357 -13.70 4.52 -7.98
CA THR A 357 -14.19 3.80 -9.17
C THR A 357 -14.02 2.30 -9.02
N GLU A 358 -14.87 1.54 -9.71
CA GLU A 358 -14.78 0.08 -9.86
C GLU A 358 -14.06 -0.33 -11.16
N ASP A 359 -13.62 0.64 -11.97
CA ASP A 359 -12.99 0.43 -13.28
C ASP A 359 -11.51 0.82 -13.25
N PHE A 360 -10.64 -0.13 -13.61
CA PHE A 360 -9.19 0.09 -13.62
C PHE A 360 -8.76 1.18 -14.60
N SER A 361 -9.36 1.24 -15.79
CA SER A 361 -9.01 2.25 -16.81
C SER A 361 -9.36 3.66 -16.34
N GLN A 362 -10.45 3.82 -15.58
CA GLN A 362 -10.79 5.11 -14.97
C GLN A 362 -9.81 5.50 -13.85
N LEU A 363 -9.37 4.52 -13.05
CA LEU A 363 -8.36 4.72 -12.02
C LEU A 363 -7.03 5.17 -12.66
N GLU A 364 -6.61 4.48 -13.72
CA GLU A 364 -5.41 4.80 -14.47
C GLU A 364 -5.48 6.21 -15.08
N LEU A 365 -6.58 6.53 -15.77
CA LEU A 365 -6.79 7.85 -16.36
C LEU A 365 -6.74 8.97 -15.32
N PHE A 366 -7.35 8.75 -14.15
CA PHE A 366 -7.32 9.73 -13.06
C PHE A 366 -5.90 10.00 -12.57
N PHE A 367 -5.10 8.95 -12.36
CA PHE A 367 -3.73 9.12 -11.90
C PHE A 367 -2.81 9.71 -12.98
N ASP A 368 -2.95 9.30 -14.23
CA ASP A 368 -2.20 9.88 -15.35
C ASP A 368 -2.43 11.40 -15.48
N GLN A 369 -3.65 11.87 -15.21
CA GLN A 369 -3.99 13.28 -15.31
C GLN A 369 -3.62 14.09 -14.06
N ARG A 370 -3.74 13.51 -12.86
CA ARG A 370 -3.74 14.29 -11.61
C ARG A 370 -2.62 13.96 -10.66
N LEU A 371 -2.12 12.72 -10.61
CA LEU A 371 -1.29 12.28 -9.50
C LEU A 371 -0.06 13.17 -9.29
N CYS A 372 0.82 13.28 -10.28
CA CYS A 372 2.05 14.05 -10.13
C CYS A 372 1.81 15.56 -10.01
N SER A 373 0.78 16.08 -10.68
CA SER A 373 0.47 17.51 -10.63
C SER A 373 -0.10 17.93 -9.28
N GLU A 374 -0.92 17.09 -8.64
CA GLU A 374 -1.44 17.32 -7.29
C GLU A 374 -0.35 17.15 -6.22
N VAL A 375 0.50 16.13 -6.35
CA VAL A 375 1.66 15.93 -5.45
C VAL A 375 2.57 17.17 -5.48
N ALA A 376 2.90 17.68 -6.66
CA ALA A 376 3.79 18.83 -6.81
C ALA A 376 3.21 20.14 -6.26
N LYS A 377 1.88 20.31 -6.30
CA LYS A 377 1.19 21.50 -5.79
C LYS A 377 0.88 21.42 -4.29
N SER A 378 0.91 20.23 -3.71
CA SER A 378 0.53 20.02 -2.32
C SER A 378 1.56 20.60 -1.35
N SER A 379 1.08 21.37 -0.38
CA SER A 379 1.86 21.81 0.79
C SER A 379 1.90 20.77 1.90
N GLY A 380 1.14 19.67 1.77
CA GLY A 380 1.05 18.60 2.76
C GLY A 380 1.21 17.21 2.15
N ILE A 381 1.02 16.19 2.99
CA ILE A 381 1.07 14.79 2.56
C ILE A 381 -0.10 14.50 1.62
N THR A 382 0.20 13.84 0.50
CA THR A 382 -0.82 13.30 -0.42
C THR A 382 -0.84 11.78 -0.34
N VAL A 383 -2.04 11.20 -0.32
CA VAL A 383 -2.24 9.76 -0.20
C VAL A 383 -2.95 9.26 -1.44
N THR A 384 -2.24 8.44 -2.22
CA THR A 384 -2.75 7.80 -3.43
C THR A 384 -3.40 6.49 -3.05
N LYS A 385 -4.68 6.35 -3.36
CA LYS A 385 -5.47 5.14 -3.08
C LYS A 385 -5.48 4.23 -4.30
N GLY A 386 -4.55 3.27 -4.33
CA GLY A 386 -4.34 2.35 -5.46
C GLY A 386 -5.41 1.29 -5.66
N GLN A 387 -6.44 1.25 -4.81
CA GLN A 387 -7.50 0.25 -4.81
C GLN A 387 -8.74 0.68 -5.60
N LEU A 388 -9.42 -0.30 -6.20
CA LEU A 388 -10.76 -0.12 -6.74
C LEU A 388 -11.79 -0.15 -5.62
N THR A 389 -12.87 0.60 -5.81
CA THR A 389 -13.99 0.70 -4.86
C THR A 389 -15.19 -0.03 -5.41
N PRO A 390 -15.59 -1.17 -4.82
CA PRO A 390 -16.82 -1.82 -5.21
C PRO A 390 -17.99 -0.87 -4.95
N ARG A 391 -18.72 -0.48 -6.01
CA ARG A 391 -19.90 0.36 -5.83
C ARG A 391 -21.08 -0.51 -5.36
N PRO A 392 -21.85 -0.08 -4.34
CA PRO A 392 -23.07 -0.77 -3.98
C PRO A 392 -24.05 -0.79 -5.16
N GLY A 393 -24.43 -1.98 -5.63
CA GLY A 393 -25.29 -2.17 -6.80
C GLY A 393 -25.54 -3.64 -7.13
N LEU A 394 -26.29 -3.91 -8.21
CA LEU A 394 -26.68 -5.27 -8.63
C LEU A 394 -25.47 -6.18 -8.88
N ARG A 395 -24.34 -5.64 -9.38
CA ARG A 395 -23.07 -6.37 -9.53
C ARG A 395 -22.48 -6.80 -8.19
N LEU A 396 -22.47 -5.90 -7.20
CA LEU A 396 -22.02 -6.20 -5.84
C LEU A 396 -22.91 -7.27 -5.22
N MET A 397 -24.23 -7.11 -5.30
CA MET A 397 -25.20 -8.10 -4.82
C MET A 397 -25.02 -9.44 -5.52
N ARG A 398 -24.81 -9.46 -6.85
CA ARG A 398 -24.54 -10.68 -7.61
C ARG A 398 -23.25 -11.37 -7.16
N ASN A 399 -22.18 -10.63 -6.90
CA ASN A 399 -20.91 -11.16 -6.42
C ASN A 399 -21.02 -11.65 -4.96
N ILE A 400 -21.83 -10.98 -4.13
CA ILE A 400 -22.24 -11.41 -2.78
C ILE A 400 -23.00 -12.73 -2.84
N PHE A 401 -24.01 -12.85 -3.71
CA PHE A 401 -24.82 -14.06 -3.87
C PHE A 401 -24.01 -15.22 -4.46
N ARG A 402 -23.00 -14.93 -5.29
CA ARG A 402 -22.10 -15.90 -5.91
C ARG A 402 -20.82 -16.16 -5.10
N ASN A 403 -20.65 -15.60 -3.90
CA ASN A 403 -19.49 -15.88 -3.05
C ASN A 403 -18.13 -15.70 -3.75
N GLN A 404 -17.99 -14.68 -4.61
CA GLN A 404 -16.81 -14.47 -5.47
C GLN A 404 -15.67 -13.70 -4.77
N GLY A 405 -15.57 -13.75 -3.43
CA GLY A 405 -14.37 -13.34 -2.70
C GLY A 405 -14.17 -11.84 -2.46
N GLY A 406 -15.11 -10.95 -2.78
CA GLY A 406 -15.07 -9.53 -2.36
C GLY A 406 -13.78 -8.77 -2.74
N VAL A 407 -13.28 -7.89 -1.86
CA VAL A 407 -12.07 -7.06 -2.12
C VAL A 407 -10.83 -7.93 -2.36
N ARG A 408 -10.71 -8.95 -1.51
CA ARG A 408 -9.70 -10.01 -1.54
C ARG A 408 -9.49 -10.65 -2.91
N TYR A 409 -10.56 -10.82 -3.69
CA TYR A 409 -10.50 -11.47 -5.00
C TYR A 409 -9.81 -10.61 -6.06
N PHE A 410 -10.13 -9.31 -6.12
CA PHE A 410 -9.67 -8.46 -7.21
C PHE A 410 -8.39 -7.69 -6.88
N SER A 411 -8.05 -7.50 -5.60
CA SER A 411 -6.86 -6.75 -5.18
C SER A 411 -5.55 -7.24 -5.82
N PRO A 412 -5.28 -8.56 -5.96
CA PRO A 412 -4.03 -9.02 -6.56
C PRO A 412 -3.85 -8.56 -8.00
N GLU A 413 -4.91 -8.61 -8.81
CA GLU A 413 -4.84 -8.17 -10.20
C GLU A 413 -4.58 -6.66 -10.30
N ILE A 414 -5.26 -5.86 -9.47
CA ILE A 414 -5.05 -4.41 -9.42
C ILE A 414 -3.61 -4.11 -8.96
N ASN A 415 -3.17 -4.74 -7.87
CA ASN A 415 -1.85 -4.53 -7.28
C ASN A 415 -0.74 -4.80 -8.31
N ARG A 416 -0.80 -5.92 -9.05
CA ARG A 416 0.16 -6.22 -10.14
C ARG A 416 0.27 -5.09 -11.17
N ARG A 417 -0.86 -4.47 -11.54
CA ARG A 417 -0.90 -3.41 -12.54
C ARG A 417 -0.41 -2.07 -11.98
N ILE A 418 -0.90 -1.65 -10.82
CA ILE A 418 -0.50 -0.37 -10.21
C ILE A 418 0.97 -0.40 -9.77
N ASP A 419 1.48 -1.54 -9.30
CA ASP A 419 2.87 -1.69 -8.87
C ASP A 419 3.83 -1.35 -10.03
N ARG A 420 3.52 -1.80 -11.24
CA ARG A 420 4.28 -1.43 -12.46
C ARG A 420 4.23 0.06 -12.73
N MET A 421 3.07 0.68 -12.55
CA MET A 421 2.89 2.10 -12.83
C MET A 421 3.61 2.96 -11.79
N PHE A 422 3.57 2.59 -10.51
CA PHE A 422 4.32 3.25 -9.43
C PHE A 422 5.84 3.05 -9.53
N PHE A 423 6.28 1.95 -10.12
CA PHE A 423 7.69 1.74 -10.45
C PHE A 423 8.18 2.65 -11.60
N GLY A 424 7.25 3.10 -12.47
CA GLY A 424 7.54 3.96 -13.61
C GLY A 424 6.78 5.30 -13.54
N LYS A 425 5.76 5.46 -14.39
CA LYS A 425 5.07 6.75 -14.63
C LYS A 425 4.50 7.45 -13.38
N TRP A 426 4.19 6.71 -12.32
CA TRP A 426 3.64 7.23 -11.06
C TRP A 426 4.65 7.26 -9.92
N ALA A 427 5.95 7.12 -10.23
CA ALA A 427 7.05 7.22 -9.28
C ALA A 427 7.21 8.63 -8.68
N CYS A 428 6.30 9.57 -8.92
CA CYS A 428 6.16 10.87 -8.27
C CYS A 428 5.32 10.83 -6.98
N ALA A 429 4.55 9.75 -6.75
CA ALA A 429 3.64 9.64 -5.62
C ALA A 429 4.34 9.85 -4.26
N ASN A 430 3.59 10.40 -3.29
CA ASN A 430 4.03 10.44 -1.90
C ASN A 430 3.64 9.14 -1.18
N VAL A 431 2.48 9.12 -0.51
CA VAL A 431 1.98 7.90 0.12
C VAL A 431 1.23 7.09 -0.93
N VAL A 432 1.45 5.79 -0.97
CA VAL A 432 0.66 4.84 -1.75
C VAL A 432 0.04 3.81 -0.81
N ALA A 433 -1.28 3.87 -0.66
CA ALA A 433 -2.05 2.95 0.15
C ALA A 433 -2.67 1.85 -0.74
N VAL A 434 -2.48 0.59 -0.34
CA VAL A 434 -3.01 -0.59 -1.06
C VAL A 434 -3.89 -1.46 -0.17
N ASP A 435 -4.76 -2.25 -0.78
CA ASP A 435 -5.44 -3.38 -0.13
C ASP A 435 -4.57 -4.65 -0.27
N TYR A 436 -4.53 -5.48 0.77
CA TYR A 436 -3.77 -6.73 0.84
C TYR A 436 -2.26 -6.54 0.56
N LEU A 437 -1.56 -5.92 1.51
CA LEU A 437 -0.14 -5.54 1.41
C LEU A 437 0.77 -6.60 0.76
N LEU A 438 0.70 -7.85 1.19
CA LEU A 438 1.57 -8.92 0.68
C LEU A 438 1.32 -9.29 -0.80
N SER A 439 0.19 -8.87 -1.36
CA SER A 439 -0.10 -9.02 -2.78
C SER A 439 0.38 -7.83 -3.62
N SER A 440 1.13 -6.89 -3.03
CA SER A 440 1.71 -5.73 -3.69
C SER A 440 3.21 -5.63 -3.43
N ASP A 441 3.94 -5.10 -4.41
CA ASP A 441 5.36 -4.78 -4.31
C ASP A 441 5.62 -3.35 -3.82
N VAL A 442 4.60 -2.63 -3.35
CA VAL A 442 4.68 -1.19 -2.98
C VAL A 442 5.82 -0.87 -2.00
N VAL A 443 6.16 -1.78 -1.08
CA VAL A 443 7.29 -1.61 -0.14
C VAL A 443 8.63 -1.63 -0.88
N ARG A 444 8.82 -2.58 -1.79
CA ARG A 444 10.04 -2.68 -2.60
C ARG A 444 10.15 -1.50 -3.54
N ILE A 445 9.04 -1.09 -4.16
CA ILE A 445 8.95 0.10 -4.98
C ILE A 445 9.35 1.34 -4.18
N ALA A 446 8.86 1.49 -2.95
CA ALA A 446 9.21 2.61 -2.09
C ALA A 446 10.72 2.69 -1.81
N ILE A 447 11.36 1.57 -1.48
CA ILE A 447 12.80 1.51 -1.24
C ILE A 447 13.55 1.99 -2.50
N ILE A 448 13.18 1.45 -3.66
CA ILE A 448 13.85 1.72 -4.93
C ILE A 448 13.64 3.18 -5.39
N VAL A 449 12.40 3.66 -5.36
CA VAL A 449 12.04 5.00 -5.83
C VAL A 449 12.71 6.08 -4.97
N ASN A 450 12.76 5.92 -3.65
CA ASN A 450 13.46 6.88 -2.79
C ASN A 450 14.97 6.91 -3.05
N GLU A 451 15.60 5.75 -3.25
CA GLU A 451 17.02 5.66 -3.62
C GLU A 451 17.30 6.36 -4.97
N MET A 452 16.41 6.17 -5.95
CA MET A 452 16.53 6.82 -7.26
C MET A 452 16.36 8.34 -7.19
N ARG A 453 15.33 8.81 -6.46
CA ARG A 453 15.10 10.25 -6.25
C ARG A 453 16.33 10.90 -5.62
N ALA A 454 16.87 10.31 -4.56
CA ALA A 454 18.04 10.83 -3.87
C ALA A 454 19.28 10.93 -4.77
N ARG A 455 19.56 9.88 -5.58
CA ARG A 455 20.69 9.89 -6.52
C ARG A 455 20.57 10.97 -7.60
N ASN A 456 19.37 11.20 -8.10
CA ASN A 456 19.12 12.24 -9.11
C ASN A 456 19.25 13.66 -8.52
N SER A 457 18.96 13.85 -7.23
CA SER A 457 19.16 15.12 -6.52
C SER A 457 20.64 15.44 -6.25
N THR A 458 21.52 14.43 -6.21
CA THR A 458 22.97 14.62 -5.95
C THR A 458 23.81 14.98 -7.17
N ILE A 459 23.20 15.13 -8.36
CA ILE A 459 23.90 15.59 -9.57
C ILE A 459 24.02 17.13 -9.51
N PRO A 460 25.23 17.71 -9.39
CA PRO A 460 25.41 19.16 -9.34
C PRO A 460 24.89 19.79 -10.63
N GLY A 461 23.97 20.75 -10.52
CA GLY A 461 23.43 21.50 -11.67
C GLY A 461 21.97 21.22 -12.04
N ARG A 462 21.25 20.36 -11.31
CA ARG A 462 19.78 20.31 -11.39
C ARG A 462 19.16 20.46 -10.00
N PRO A 463 18.78 21.68 -9.59
CA PRO A 463 17.75 21.79 -8.56
C PRO A 463 16.50 21.06 -9.09
N TYR A 464 15.70 20.50 -8.18
CA TYR A 464 14.33 20.12 -8.51
C TYR A 464 13.61 21.40 -8.98
N SER A 465 13.65 21.69 -10.28
CA SER A 465 12.89 22.79 -10.84
C SER A 465 11.46 22.30 -10.98
N THR A 466 10.59 22.88 -10.17
CA THR A 466 9.14 22.82 -10.29
C THR A 466 8.63 23.41 -11.61
N GLU A 467 9.51 24.00 -12.43
CA GLU A 467 9.22 24.58 -13.74
C GLU A 467 8.95 23.56 -14.84
N ASN A 468 9.42 22.30 -14.73
CA ASN A 468 9.14 21.27 -15.74
C ASN A 468 7.75 20.59 -15.61
N LEU A 469 6.88 21.10 -14.72
CA LEU A 469 5.52 20.58 -14.49
C LEU A 469 4.42 21.55 -14.94
N GLN A 470 4.75 22.65 -15.63
CA GLN A 470 3.81 23.76 -15.81
C GLN A 470 2.86 23.72 -17.02
N ASP A 471 2.94 22.81 -17.99
CA ASP A 471 2.07 22.93 -19.19
C ASP A 471 1.17 21.72 -19.46
N PHE A 472 0.10 21.59 -18.66
CA PHE A 472 -1.05 20.72 -18.97
C PHE A 472 -2.41 21.41 -18.74
N SER A 473 -2.47 22.75 -18.83
CA SER A 473 -3.71 23.50 -18.65
C SER A 473 -4.50 23.73 -19.95
N ARG A 474 -4.65 22.71 -20.81
CA ARG A 474 -5.51 22.83 -22.01
C ARG A 474 -6.32 21.59 -22.35
N PHE A 475 -6.98 20.96 -21.38
CA PHE A 475 -8.20 20.18 -21.67
C PHE A 475 -9.13 20.20 -20.45
N ARG A 476 -10.19 21.01 -20.51
CA ARG A 476 -11.34 20.94 -19.59
C ARG A 476 -12.49 20.22 -20.29
N PRO A 477 -12.90 19.04 -19.83
CA PRO A 477 -14.29 18.63 -19.92
C PRO A 477 -15.02 19.08 -18.66
N LYS A 478 -16.08 19.87 -18.84
CA LYS A 478 -17.06 20.18 -17.79
C LYS A 478 -17.76 18.89 -17.36
N TYR A 479 -18.24 18.89 -16.11
CA TYR A 479 -19.06 17.89 -15.40
C TYR A 479 -18.30 16.88 -14.53
N TRP A 480 -18.05 17.25 -13.27
CA TRP A 480 -18.20 16.36 -12.11
C TRP A 480 -18.52 17.22 -10.87
N ARG A 481 -19.77 17.15 -10.38
CA ARG A 481 -20.09 17.52 -8.99
C ARG A 481 -19.81 16.28 -8.15
N ALA A 482 -18.83 16.35 -7.26
CA ALA A 482 -18.77 15.46 -6.13
C ALA A 482 -20.04 15.71 -5.30
N ARG A 483 -20.92 14.71 -5.18
CA ARG A 483 -21.82 14.67 -4.04
C ARG A 483 -21.02 14.08 -2.91
N ASP A 484 -20.63 14.96 -1.99
CA ASP A 484 -20.37 14.58 -0.62
C ASP A 484 -21.67 13.98 -0.06
N GLU A 485 -21.71 12.66 0.09
CA GLU A 485 -22.73 11.99 0.87
C GLU A 485 -22.05 11.36 2.10
N LEU A 486 -22.45 11.94 3.24
CA LEU A 486 -22.28 11.61 4.66
C LEU A 486 -21.86 10.17 5.01
#